data_AF-A0A966L1G4-F1
#
_entry.id   AF-A0A966L1G4-F1
#
_cell.length_a   1.000
_cell.length_b   1.000
_cell.length_c   1.000
_cell.angle_alpha   90.00
_cell.angle_beta   90.00
_cell.angle_gamma   90.00
#
_symmetry.space_group_name_H-M   'P 1'
#
loop_
_entity.id
_entity.type
_entity.pdbx_description
1 polymer ?
#
loop_
_entity_poly.entity_id
_entity_poly.type
_entity_poly.pdbx_seq_one_letter_code
_entity_poly.pdbx_strand_id
1 'polypeptide(L)'
;MVLFILFFTSCTNFKTQSQFEKNLQELPALIPYRVRDKWGFSNKDKKIVIPAIYDWVDFFNEGLARVALNGKVGFIDTQGNMVAKSIYDWSDNFNNGLAAVSLNRKMGYIDKKGHMVIDPIFEEAFHFDENVA
;
A
#
# COMPACT_ATOMS: atom_id res chain seq x y z
N MET A 1 64.85 26.93 -3.44
CA MET A 1 63.91 27.77 -4.21
C MET A 1 62.80 26.87 -4.71
N VAL A 2 61.60 26.99 -4.10
CA VAL A 2 60.27 26.40 -4.43
C VAL A 2 60.19 24.85 -4.42
N LEU A 3 59.59 24.09 -3.48
CA LEU A 3 58.37 24.16 -2.63
C LEU A 3 57.15 23.43 -3.26
N PHE A 4 56.49 22.57 -2.46
CA PHE A 4 55.07 22.11 -2.54
C PHE A 4 54.71 20.97 -3.54
N ILE A 5 53.97 19.88 -3.25
CA ILE A 5 53.16 19.41 -2.10
C ILE A 5 53.17 17.87 -2.05
N LEU A 6 53.31 17.30 -0.85
CA LEU A 6 52.86 15.95 -0.50
C LEU A 6 51.33 15.95 -0.35
N PHE A 7 50.61 15.18 -1.16
CA PHE A 7 49.27 14.71 -0.76
C PHE A 7 49.33 13.20 -0.52
N PHE A 8 49.74 12.87 0.70
CA PHE A 8 49.23 11.71 1.40
C PHE A 8 47.72 11.88 1.61
N THR A 9 47.04 10.74 1.78
CA THR A 9 45.67 10.59 2.30
C THR A 9 44.57 11.19 1.43
N SER A 10 43.85 10.34 0.72
CA SER A 10 42.53 9.91 1.20
C SER A 10 41.79 9.27 0.03
N CYS A 11 41.86 7.95 -0.08
CA CYS A 11 40.88 7.20 -0.87
C CYS A 11 39.55 7.18 -0.07
N THR A 12 38.97 8.36 0.18
CA THR A 12 37.64 8.52 0.75
C THR A 12 36.69 8.86 -0.38
N ASN A 13 36.17 7.82 -1.03
CA ASN A 13 34.74 7.69 -1.33
C ASN A 13 34.44 6.42 -2.14
N PHE A 14 34.97 5.27 -1.74
CA PHE A 14 34.46 3.96 -2.18
C PHE A 14 33.54 3.35 -1.11
N LYS A 15 32.72 4.19 -0.48
CA LYS A 15 31.73 3.80 0.54
C LYS A 15 30.38 4.49 0.30
N THR A 16 29.88 4.50 -0.93
CA THR A 16 28.55 5.12 -1.17
C THR A 16 27.69 4.45 -2.24
N GLN A 17 28.10 3.33 -2.83
CA GLN A 17 27.18 2.52 -3.65
C GLN A 17 26.53 1.39 -2.84
N SER A 18 27.35 0.62 -2.10
CA SER A 18 26.87 -0.48 -1.25
C SER A 18 25.91 -0.05 -0.12
N GLN A 19 26.06 1.18 0.40
CA GLN A 19 25.21 1.68 1.48
C GLN A 19 23.88 2.24 0.97
N PHE A 20 23.82 2.66 -0.31
CA PHE A 20 22.62 3.22 -0.94
C PHE A 20 21.68 2.10 -1.40
N GLU A 21 22.23 0.99 -1.90
CA GLU A 21 21.46 -0.20 -2.26
C GLU A 21 20.94 -0.96 -1.03
N LYS A 22 21.64 -0.90 0.11
CA LYS A 22 21.20 -1.50 1.38
C LYS A 22 20.04 -0.79 2.07
N ASN A 23 19.65 0.39 1.59
CA ASN A 23 18.53 1.17 2.14
C ASN A 23 17.23 1.06 1.34
N LEU A 24 17.17 0.24 0.29
CA LEU A 24 15.90 -0.41 -0.06
C LEU A 24 15.67 -1.50 0.98
N GLN A 25 15.12 -1.14 2.14
CA GLN A 25 14.50 -2.14 3.01
C GLN A 25 13.54 -2.93 2.12
N GLU A 26 13.86 -4.20 1.86
CA GLU A 26 12.92 -5.10 1.21
C GLU A 26 11.60 -4.94 1.97
N LEU A 27 10.57 -4.40 1.31
CA LEU A 27 9.24 -4.33 1.90
C LEU A 27 8.97 -5.73 2.44
N PRO A 28 8.62 -5.88 3.73
CA PRO A 28 8.49 -7.19 4.34
C PRO A 28 7.53 -7.98 3.45
N ALA A 29 8.07 -9.02 2.83
CA ALA A 29 7.31 -9.87 1.93
C ALA A 29 6.33 -10.67 2.78
N LEU A 30 5.18 -10.05 3.02
CA LEU A 30 4.07 -10.63 3.73
C LEU A 30 3.28 -11.47 2.75
N ILE A 31 3.11 -12.74 3.13
CA ILE A 31 2.43 -13.74 2.34
C ILE A 31 1.06 -13.95 2.99
N PRO A 32 -0.05 -13.79 2.24
CA PRO A 32 -1.37 -14.07 2.78
C PRO A 32 -1.48 -15.55 3.15
N TYR A 33 -2.04 -15.83 4.31
CA TYR A 33 -2.38 -17.19 4.75
C TYR A 33 -3.84 -17.22 5.20
N ARG A 34 -4.44 -18.41 5.14
CA ARG A 34 -5.83 -18.62 5.53
C ARG A 34 -5.93 -19.67 6.64
N VAL A 35 -6.70 -19.37 7.67
CA VAL A 35 -7.07 -20.31 8.74
C VAL A 35 -8.58 -20.35 8.86
N ARG A 36 -9.16 -21.54 8.70
CA ARG A 36 -10.62 -21.72 8.50
C ARG A 36 -11.07 -20.87 7.31
N ASP A 37 -11.87 -19.83 7.55
CA ASP A 37 -12.42 -18.93 6.54
C ASP A 37 -11.92 -17.49 6.67
N LYS A 38 -10.88 -17.27 7.47
CA LYS A 38 -10.28 -15.95 7.67
C LYS A 38 -8.86 -15.88 7.13
N TRP A 39 -8.52 -14.72 6.62
CA TRP A 39 -7.23 -14.39 6.04
C TRP A 39 -6.43 -13.48 6.94
N GLY A 40 -5.11 -13.71 6.97
CA GLY A 40 -4.11 -12.89 7.63
C GLY A 40 -2.81 -12.90 6.84
N PHE A 41 -1.72 -12.42 7.43
CA PHE A 41 -0.41 -12.38 6.79
C PHE A 41 0.69 -12.98 7.66
N SER A 42 1.57 -13.77 7.03
CA SER A 42 2.78 -14.32 7.65
C SER A 42 4.03 -13.84 6.91
N ASN A 43 5.17 -13.87 7.58
CA ASN A 43 6.46 -13.67 6.90
C ASN A 43 6.91 -14.94 6.16
N LYS A 44 8.06 -14.88 5.47
CA LYS A 44 8.68 -16.02 4.76
C LYS A 44 8.97 -17.23 5.68
N ASP A 45 9.20 -17.00 6.97
CA ASP A 45 9.45 -18.03 7.99
C ASP A 45 8.15 -18.65 8.55
N LYS A 46 6.99 -18.32 7.96
CA LYS A 46 5.64 -18.72 8.42
C LYS A 46 5.28 -18.19 9.82
N LYS A 47 6.00 -17.21 10.33
CA LYS A 47 5.61 -16.49 11.55
C LYS A 47 4.43 -15.58 11.22
N ILE A 48 3.36 -15.69 11.99
CA ILE A 48 2.18 -14.84 11.87
C ILE A 48 2.58 -13.40 12.24
N VAL A 49 2.33 -12.48 11.32
CA VAL A 49 2.52 -11.03 11.52
C VAL A 49 1.18 -10.36 11.74
N ILE A 50 0.20 -10.69 10.89
CA ILE A 50 -1.17 -10.17 10.96
C ILE A 50 -2.11 -11.37 11.17
N PRO A 51 -2.86 -11.42 12.28
CA PRO A 51 -3.77 -12.52 12.57
C PRO A 51 -4.84 -12.72 11.48
N ALA A 52 -5.29 -13.97 11.31
CA ALA A 52 -6.34 -14.32 10.36
C ALA A 52 -7.73 -13.91 10.87
N ILE A 53 -8.14 -12.67 10.56
CA ILE A 53 -9.43 -12.10 10.98
C ILE A 53 -10.28 -11.54 9.82
N TYR A 54 -9.68 -11.39 8.64
CA TYR A 54 -10.31 -10.77 7.47
C TYR A 54 -11.07 -11.81 6.64
N ASP A 55 -12.18 -11.41 6.02
CA ASP A 55 -12.93 -12.26 5.10
C ASP A 55 -12.14 -12.54 3.81
N TRP A 56 -11.35 -11.55 3.39
CA TRP A 56 -10.52 -11.59 2.21
C TRP A 56 -9.39 -10.56 2.35
N VAL A 57 -8.25 -10.81 1.69
CA VAL A 57 -7.12 -9.87 1.63
C VAL A 57 -6.51 -9.89 0.23
N ASP A 58 -5.92 -8.77 -0.18
CA ASP A 58 -5.05 -8.69 -1.35
C ASP A 58 -3.58 -8.64 -0.95
N PHE A 59 -2.68 -8.76 -1.92
CA PHE A 59 -1.25 -8.52 -1.71
C PHE A 59 -0.97 -7.05 -1.40
N PHE A 60 0.15 -6.82 -0.72
CA PHE A 60 0.64 -5.48 -0.48
C PHE A 60 1.04 -4.81 -1.79
N ASN A 61 0.48 -3.64 -2.04
CA ASN A 61 0.82 -2.75 -3.15
C ASN A 61 1.12 -1.36 -2.58
N GLU A 62 2.24 -0.77 -3.00
CA GLU A 62 2.74 0.49 -2.45
C GLU A 62 2.82 0.53 -0.90
N GLY A 63 2.99 -0.62 -0.24
CA GLY A 63 3.08 -0.75 1.22
C GLY A 63 1.74 -0.86 1.96
N LEU A 64 0.62 -0.93 1.24
CA LEU A 64 -0.72 -1.13 1.80
C LEU A 64 -1.40 -2.36 1.17
N ALA A 65 -2.24 -3.04 1.94
CA ALA A 65 -3.05 -4.16 1.44
C ALA A 65 -4.53 -3.85 1.62
N ARG A 66 -5.34 -4.17 0.60
CA ARG A 66 -6.80 -4.21 0.72
C ARG A 66 -7.20 -5.37 1.60
N VAL A 67 -8.13 -5.14 2.52
CA VAL A 67 -8.71 -6.18 3.35
C VAL A 67 -10.22 -6.03 3.44
N ALA A 68 -10.93 -7.15 3.44
CA ALA A 68 -12.36 -7.19 3.67
C ALA A 68 -12.65 -7.62 5.12
N LEU A 69 -13.50 -6.87 5.81
CA LEU A 69 -14.00 -7.22 7.13
C LEU A 69 -15.51 -6.96 7.17
N ASN A 70 -16.29 -7.99 7.49
CA ASN A 70 -17.75 -7.98 7.47
C ASN A 70 -18.31 -7.52 6.11
N GLY A 71 -17.68 -7.98 5.02
CA GLY A 71 -18.08 -7.63 3.65
C GLY A 71 -17.79 -6.19 3.23
N LYS A 72 -17.05 -5.41 4.03
CA LYS A 72 -16.60 -4.06 3.67
C LYS A 72 -15.09 -4.01 3.47
N VAL A 73 -14.65 -3.23 2.50
CA VAL A 73 -13.24 -3.07 2.16
C VAL A 73 -12.62 -1.94 3.00
N GLY A 74 -11.41 -2.19 3.49
CA GLY A 74 -10.51 -1.24 4.13
C GLY A 74 -9.07 -1.51 3.71
N PHE A 75 -8.12 -0.81 4.33
CA PHE A 75 -6.71 -0.92 3.99
C PHE A 75 -5.84 -1.00 5.24
N ILE A 76 -4.84 -1.86 5.21
CA ILE A 76 -3.87 -2.02 6.30
C ILE A 76 -2.44 -1.79 5.82
N ASP A 77 -1.57 -1.38 6.74
CA ASP A 77 -0.12 -1.34 6.49
C ASP A 77 0.56 -2.70 6.76
N THR A 78 1.86 -2.76 6.52
CA THR A 78 2.68 -3.98 6.71
C THR A 78 2.85 -4.38 8.18
N GLN A 79 2.42 -3.55 9.12
CA GLN A 79 2.37 -3.87 10.55
C GLN A 79 0.97 -4.37 10.96
N GLY A 80 -0.01 -4.32 10.05
CA GLY A 80 -1.40 -4.68 10.30
C GLY A 80 -2.24 -3.55 10.89
N ASN A 81 -1.73 -2.31 10.93
CA ASN A 81 -2.52 -1.17 11.37
C ASN A 81 -3.56 -0.83 10.31
N MET A 82 -4.79 -0.55 10.75
CA MET A 82 -5.86 -0.10 9.87
C MET A 82 -5.62 1.35 9.44
N VAL A 83 -5.22 1.54 8.19
CA VAL A 83 -4.96 2.85 7.58
C VAL A 83 -6.26 3.49 7.10
N ALA A 84 -7.12 2.71 6.45
CA ALA A 84 -8.46 3.14 6.07
C ALA A 84 -9.48 2.11 6.54
N LYS A 85 -10.52 2.56 7.26
CA LYS A 85 -11.50 1.67 7.90
C LYS A 85 -12.21 0.80 6.86
N SER A 86 -12.58 -0.41 7.26
CA SER A 86 -13.43 -1.32 6.47
C SER A 86 -14.88 -0.83 6.42
N ILE A 87 -15.14 0.20 5.61
CA ILE A 87 -16.46 0.80 5.42
C ILE A 87 -16.89 0.86 3.95
N TYR A 88 -15.96 0.65 3.02
CA TYR A 88 -16.21 0.79 1.60
C TYR A 88 -16.88 -0.47 1.03
N ASP A 89 -17.76 -0.29 0.06
CA ASP A 89 -18.40 -1.39 -0.66
C ASP A 89 -17.41 -2.08 -1.60
N TRP A 90 -16.48 -1.29 -2.15
CA TRP A 90 -15.46 -1.72 -3.09
C TRP A 90 -14.30 -0.72 -3.08
N SER A 91 -13.11 -1.16 -3.50
CA SER A 91 -12.00 -0.25 -3.79
C SER A 91 -11.07 -0.83 -4.84
N ASP A 92 -10.29 0.04 -5.50
CA ASP A 92 -9.13 -0.33 -6.30
C ASP A 92 -7.85 -0.44 -5.45
N ASN A 93 -6.80 -1.03 -6.03
CA ASN A 93 -5.46 -0.92 -5.47
C ASN A 93 -4.95 0.52 -5.53
N PHE A 94 -3.98 0.84 -4.68
CA PHE A 94 -3.28 2.12 -4.79
C PHE A 94 -2.52 2.20 -6.12
N ASN A 95 -2.57 3.36 -6.75
CA ASN A 95 -1.78 3.69 -7.93
C ASN A 95 -1.38 5.17 -7.83
N ASN A 96 -0.08 5.44 -7.79
CA ASN A 96 0.46 6.78 -7.59
C ASN A 96 -0.07 7.45 -6.31
N GLY A 97 -0.23 6.66 -5.25
CA GLY A 97 -0.68 7.12 -3.94
C GLY A 97 -2.18 7.44 -3.80
N LEU A 98 -3.00 7.11 -4.78
CA LEU A 98 -4.46 7.22 -4.72
C LEU A 98 -5.13 5.86 -4.93
N ALA A 99 -6.25 5.63 -4.26
CA ALA A 99 -7.12 4.48 -4.51
C ALA A 99 -8.57 4.96 -4.68
N ALA A 100 -9.26 4.45 -5.71
CA ALA A 100 -10.69 4.65 -5.86
C ALA A 100 -11.42 3.81 -4.82
N VAL A 101 -12.48 4.37 -4.22
CA VAL A 101 -13.33 3.70 -3.25
C VAL A 101 -14.80 3.93 -3.57
N SER A 102 -15.63 2.93 -3.31
CA SER A 102 -17.08 3.05 -3.39
C SER A 102 -17.68 3.06 -1.98
N LEU A 103 -18.53 4.04 -1.68
CA LEU A 103 -19.30 4.11 -0.45
C LEU A 103 -20.76 4.41 -0.79
N ASN A 104 -21.67 3.51 -0.43
CA ASN A 104 -23.10 3.59 -0.76
C ASN A 104 -23.33 3.74 -2.28
N ARG A 105 -22.59 2.96 -3.09
CA ARG A 105 -22.59 3.03 -4.57
C ARG A 105 -22.12 4.36 -5.15
N LYS A 106 -21.45 5.20 -4.36
CA LYS A 106 -20.85 6.45 -4.84
C LYS A 106 -19.34 6.37 -4.86
N MET A 107 -18.72 6.83 -5.94
CA MET A 107 -17.27 6.75 -6.13
C MET A 107 -16.56 7.98 -5.59
N GLY A 108 -15.50 7.75 -4.82
CA GLY A 108 -14.57 8.75 -4.31
C GLY A 108 -13.12 8.24 -4.38
N TYR A 109 -12.19 9.01 -3.84
CA TYR A 109 -10.76 8.66 -3.81
C TYR A 109 -10.16 8.91 -2.44
N ILE A 110 -9.27 8.03 -2.00
CA ILE A 110 -8.49 8.18 -0.77
C ILE A 110 -6.98 8.24 -1.04
N ASP A 111 -6.25 8.91 -0.15
CA ASP A 111 -4.79 8.91 -0.12
C ASP A 111 -4.23 7.69 0.65
N LYS A 112 -2.90 7.51 0.63
CA LYS A 112 -2.21 6.43 1.37
C LYS A 112 -2.28 6.56 2.90
N LYS A 113 -2.79 7.66 3.43
CA LYS A 113 -3.06 7.83 4.86
C LYS A 113 -4.51 7.48 5.20
N GLY A 114 -5.32 7.11 4.20
CA GLY A 114 -6.74 6.81 4.33
C GLY A 114 -7.64 8.04 4.37
N HIS A 115 -7.13 9.23 4.04
CA HIS A 115 -7.95 10.44 3.99
C HIS A 115 -8.71 10.51 2.66
N MET A 116 -9.96 10.96 2.73
CA MET A 116 -10.74 11.27 1.54
C MET A 116 -10.13 12.46 0.80
N VAL A 117 -9.78 12.25 -0.48
CA VAL A 117 -9.27 13.27 -1.41
C VAL A 117 -10.40 13.78 -2.28
N ILE A 118 -11.30 12.89 -2.72
CA ILE A 118 -12.51 13.22 -3.47
C ILE A 118 -13.67 12.51 -2.81
N ASP A 119 -14.66 13.28 -2.36
CA ASP A 119 -15.83 12.73 -1.68
C ASP A 119 -16.65 11.83 -2.62
N PRO A 120 -17.29 10.77 -2.08
CA PRO A 120 -18.12 9.87 -2.85
C PRO A 120 -19.45 10.55 -3.24
N ILE A 121 -19.41 11.33 -4.33
CA ILE A 121 -20.54 12.13 -4.83
C ILE A 121 -21.14 11.59 -6.13
N PHE A 122 -20.41 10.74 -6.86
CA PHE A 122 -20.87 10.18 -8.13
C PHE A 122 -21.67 8.90 -7.88
N GLU A 123 -23.00 8.96 -7.93
CA GLU A 123 -23.79 7.76 -8.23
C GLU A 123 -23.36 7.28 -9.62
N GLU A 124 -23.01 5.99 -9.76
CA GLU A 124 -22.65 5.33 -11.01
C GLU A 124 -23.20 6.06 -12.26
N ALA A 125 -22.31 6.42 -13.20
CA ALA A 125 -22.68 7.11 -14.42
C ALA A 125 -23.81 6.33 -15.13
N PHE A 126 -25.03 6.87 -15.04
CA PHE A 126 -26.20 6.30 -15.70
C PHE A 126 -25.97 6.25 -17.20
N HIS A 127 -26.45 5.17 -17.82
CA HIS A 127 -26.42 4.92 -19.26
C HIS A 127 -26.67 6.19 -20.08
N PHE A 128 -25.81 6.43 -21.07
CA PHE A 128 -26.11 7.38 -22.14
C PHE A 128 -27.31 6.83 -22.92
N ASP A 129 -28.44 7.53 -22.89
CA ASP A 129 -29.56 7.26 -23.79
C ASP A 129 -29.30 7.99 -25.11
N GLU A 130 -29.09 7.24 -26.18
CA GLU A 130 -28.68 7.74 -27.50
C GLU A 130 -29.80 8.43 -28.30
N ASN A 131 -30.91 8.78 -27.66
CA ASN A 131 -32.13 9.27 -28.32
C ASN A 131 -32.39 10.79 -28.23
N VAL A 132 -31.37 11.62 -27.99
CA VAL A 132 -31.51 13.08 -28.11
C VAL A 132 -30.82 13.56 -29.40
N ALA A 133 -31.56 13.47 -30.50
CA ALA A 133 -31.30 14.14 -31.77
C ALA A 133 -32.34 15.25 -31.99
#